data_AF-A0A9W9YGH4-F1
#
_entry.id   AF-A0A9W9YGH4-F1
#
_cell.length_a   1.000
_cell.length_b   1.000
_cell.length_c   1.000
_cell.angle_alpha   90.00
_cell.angle_beta   90.00
_cell.angle_gamma   90.00
#
_symmetry.space_group_name_H-M   'P 1'
#
loop_
_entity.id
_entity.type
_entity.pdbx_description
1 polymer ?
#
loop_
_entity_poly.entity_id
_entity_poly.type
_entity_poly.pdbx_seq_one_letter_code
_entity_poly.pdbx_strand_id
1 'polypeptide(L)'
;MKDKQEALNISPSEKSYQVLARGCKGQKQGLTLLDEIKSEGITADQTVYGLLIAGAAKQRLFGYLIQLVKRMTKDDVKPNDRLMEALERAYNLPCNKPVIPEKMDQLVVKLKRFRYVEQKGFQTFFENWKAKVHVLEKETAMRETGTSSHTEHYDDDSDDETSDGDVSDDETRNDDGSDDEDSKFSHL
;
A
#
# COMPACT_ATOMS: atom_id res chain seq x y z
N MET A 1 -19.40 7.50 19.68
CA MET A 1 -19.29 8.10 18.32
C MET A 1 -20.14 7.31 17.34
N LYS A 2 -20.01 5.97 17.35
CA LYS A 2 -21.03 5.05 16.80
C LYS A 2 -22.46 5.44 17.21
N ASP A 3 -22.66 5.76 18.49
CA ASP A 3 -23.95 6.19 19.04
C ASP A 3 -24.54 7.47 18.39
N LYS A 4 -23.70 8.36 17.82
CA LYS A 4 -24.17 9.55 17.09
C LYS A 4 -24.38 9.29 15.60
N GLN A 5 -23.63 8.36 15.00
CA GLN A 5 -23.79 7.95 13.61
C GLN A 5 -25.05 7.09 13.43
N GLU A 6 -25.31 6.18 14.36
CA GLU A 6 -26.55 5.38 14.41
C GLU A 6 -27.79 6.24 14.65
N ALA A 7 -27.69 7.26 15.50
CA ALA A 7 -28.81 8.16 15.77
C ALA A 7 -29.22 9.06 14.58
N LEU A 8 -28.33 9.23 13.59
CA LEU A 8 -28.57 10.10 12.42
C LEU A 8 -28.66 9.33 11.09
N ASN A 9 -28.45 8.01 11.09
CA ASN A 9 -28.49 7.15 9.90
C ASN A 9 -27.59 7.64 8.74
N ILE A 10 -26.46 8.28 9.07
CA ILE A 10 -25.53 8.85 8.10
C ILE A 10 -24.32 7.91 8.01
N SER A 11 -24.19 7.21 6.88
CA SER A 11 -22.94 6.51 6.57
C SER A 11 -21.81 7.55 6.39
N PRO A 12 -20.63 7.36 7.00
CA PRO A 12 -19.53 8.29 6.83
C PRO A 12 -19.14 8.36 5.35
N SER A 13 -19.27 9.55 4.75
CA SER A 13 -18.71 9.77 3.42
C SER A 13 -17.18 9.64 3.47
N GLU A 14 -16.55 9.31 2.34
CA GLU A 14 -15.09 9.32 2.17
C GLU A 14 -14.46 10.64 2.68
N LYS A 15 -15.14 11.78 2.46
CA LYS A 15 -14.73 13.10 2.96
C LYS A 15 -14.76 13.20 4.49
N SER A 16 -15.65 12.49 5.15
CA SER A 16 -15.74 12.45 6.62
C SER A 16 -14.47 11.86 7.23
N TYR A 17 -13.94 10.77 6.66
CA TYR A 17 -12.70 10.16 7.13
C TYR A 17 -11.47 11.03 6.90
N GLN A 18 -11.42 11.79 5.80
CA GLN A 18 -10.35 12.76 5.58
C GLN A 18 -10.35 13.86 6.67
N VAL A 19 -11.53 14.35 7.07
CA VAL A 19 -11.65 15.32 8.17
C VAL A 19 -11.18 14.70 9.49
N LEU A 20 -11.56 13.45 9.77
CA LEU A 20 -11.12 12.72 10.96
C LEU A 20 -9.60 12.51 10.97
N ALA A 21 -9.03 12.07 9.85
CA ALA A 21 -7.60 11.84 9.69
C ALA A 21 -6.79 13.11 9.97
N ARG A 22 -7.28 14.28 9.51
CA ARG A 22 -6.67 15.58 9.80
C ARG A 22 -6.68 15.91 11.29
N GLY A 23 -7.67 15.43 12.04
CA GLY A 23 -7.80 15.63 13.49
C GLY A 23 -6.96 14.68 14.35
N CYS A 24 -6.43 13.59 13.79
CA CYS A 24 -5.64 12.62 14.53
C CYS A 24 -4.31 13.22 15.01
N LYS A 25 -4.08 13.20 16.34
CA LYS A 25 -2.88 13.77 16.97
C LYS A 25 -1.76 12.77 17.20
N GLY A 26 -1.99 11.47 16.97
CA GLY A 26 -0.96 10.46 17.16
C GLY A 26 -1.41 9.06 16.78
N GLN A 27 -0.49 8.11 16.98
CA GLN A 27 -0.61 6.72 16.52
C GLN A 27 -1.94 6.07 16.90
N LYS A 28 -2.34 6.13 18.17
CA LYS A 28 -3.57 5.49 18.63
C LYS A 28 -4.79 5.96 17.84
N GLN A 29 -4.98 7.27 17.71
CA GLN A 29 -6.14 7.84 17.02
C GLN A 29 -6.15 7.49 15.54
N GLY A 30 -5.00 7.61 14.87
CA GLY A 30 -4.95 7.36 13.43
C GLY A 30 -5.02 5.87 13.06
N LEU A 31 -4.48 4.96 13.88
CA LEU A 31 -4.67 3.52 13.66
C LEU A 31 -6.11 3.08 13.95
N THR A 32 -6.71 3.57 15.03
CA THR A 32 -8.13 3.31 15.30
C THR A 32 -9.02 3.79 14.16
N LEU A 33 -8.73 4.95 13.58
CA LEU A 33 -9.45 5.43 12.40
C LEU A 33 -9.33 4.47 11.21
N LEU A 34 -8.12 3.96 10.92
CA LEU A 34 -7.92 2.99 9.83
C LEU A 34 -8.65 1.66 10.09
N ASP A 35 -8.69 1.21 11.34
CA ASP A 35 -9.43 0.00 11.71
C ASP A 35 -10.95 0.23 11.64
N GLU A 36 -11.43 1.43 11.99
CA GLU A 36 -12.85 1.83 11.84
C GLU A 36 -13.26 1.81 10.36
N ILE A 37 -12.49 2.49 9.48
CA ILE A 37 -12.72 2.49 8.02
C ILE A 37 -12.81 1.05 7.49
N LYS A 38 -11.86 0.19 7.88
CA LYS A 38 -11.86 -1.22 7.46
C LYS A 38 -13.04 -2.01 8.00
N SER A 39 -13.49 -1.74 9.23
CA SER A 39 -14.65 -2.42 9.83
C SER A 39 -15.96 -2.10 9.12
N GLU A 40 -16.01 -0.99 8.38
CA GLU A 40 -17.13 -0.61 7.54
C GLU A 40 -17.03 -1.18 6.12
N GLY A 41 -16.05 -2.06 5.85
CA GLY A 41 -15.84 -2.66 4.54
C GLY A 41 -15.19 -1.72 3.52
N ILE A 42 -14.66 -0.58 3.97
CA ILE A 42 -14.03 0.43 3.13
C ILE A 42 -12.51 0.32 3.28
N THR A 43 -11.77 0.52 2.19
CA THR A 43 -10.31 0.70 2.24
C THR A 43 -9.99 2.18 2.36
N ALA A 44 -9.13 2.55 3.31
CA ALA A 44 -8.68 3.93 3.45
C ALA A 44 -7.93 4.36 2.18
N ASP A 45 -8.31 5.51 1.62
CA ASP A 45 -7.73 6.01 0.39
C ASP A 45 -6.35 6.65 0.60
N GLN A 46 -5.71 7.02 -0.51
CA GLN A 46 -4.44 7.72 -0.53
C GLN A 46 -4.49 9.05 0.24
N THR A 47 -5.64 9.74 0.27
CA THR A 47 -5.81 11.01 0.98
C THR A 47 -5.76 10.82 2.49
N VAL A 48 -6.48 9.82 3.02
CA VAL A 48 -6.49 9.48 4.44
C VAL A 48 -5.07 9.12 4.91
N TYR A 49 -4.37 8.24 4.17
CA TYR A 49 -2.99 7.90 4.47
C TYR A 49 -2.06 9.11 4.42
N GLY A 50 -2.18 9.95 3.39
CA GLY A 50 -1.38 11.17 3.24
C GLY A 50 -1.54 12.14 4.41
N LEU A 51 -2.77 12.32 4.93
CA LEU A 51 -3.04 13.17 6.08
C LEU A 51 -2.38 12.63 7.37
N LEU A 52 -2.52 11.33 7.63
CA LEU A 52 -1.92 10.69 8.79
C LEU A 52 -0.38 10.72 8.73
N ILE A 53 0.20 10.42 7.57
CA ILE A 53 1.65 10.45 7.35
C ILE A 53 2.19 11.87 7.51
N ALA A 54 1.54 12.87 6.92
CA ALA A 54 1.95 14.26 7.08
C ALA A 54 1.91 14.71 8.55
N GLY A 55 0.89 14.31 9.30
CA GLY A 55 0.79 14.56 10.74
C GLY A 55 1.90 13.87 11.55
N ALA A 56 2.15 12.59 11.29
CA ALA A 56 3.18 11.80 11.95
C ALA A 56 4.61 12.33 11.64
N ALA A 57 4.86 12.72 10.39
CA ALA A 57 6.14 13.30 9.95
C ALA A 57 6.43 14.62 10.65
N LYS A 58 5.44 15.53 10.73
CA LYS A 58 5.56 16.80 11.45
C LYS A 58 5.91 16.59 12.93
N GLN A 59 5.33 15.57 13.55
CA GLN A 59 5.56 15.23 14.96
C GLN A 59 6.76 14.32 15.20
N ARG A 60 7.46 13.88 14.13
CA ARG A 60 8.60 12.96 14.18
C ARG A 60 8.28 11.66 14.92
N LEU A 61 7.10 11.12 14.67
CA LEU A 61 6.63 9.84 15.20
C LEU A 61 7.10 8.70 14.27
N PHE A 62 8.39 8.41 14.31
CA PHE A 62 9.05 7.49 13.35
C PHE A 62 8.49 6.07 13.39
N GLY A 63 8.26 5.50 14.58
CA GLY A 63 7.61 4.19 14.70
C GLY A 63 6.21 4.16 14.09
N TYR A 64 5.46 5.26 14.19
CA TYR A 64 4.14 5.37 13.59
C TYR A 64 4.20 5.53 12.07
N LEU A 65 5.15 6.30 11.54
CA LEU A 65 5.40 6.41 10.10
C LEU A 65 5.64 5.03 9.46
N ILE A 66 6.47 4.19 10.09
CA ILE A 66 6.71 2.82 9.60
C ILE A 66 5.40 2.03 9.53
N GLN A 67 4.57 2.10 10.58
CA GLN A 67 3.30 1.38 10.62
C GLN A 67 2.33 1.86 9.52
N LEU A 68 2.24 3.18 9.30
CA LEU A 68 1.41 3.75 8.24
C LEU A 68 1.86 3.30 6.86
N VAL A 69 3.16 3.36 6.55
CA VAL A 69 3.69 2.95 5.24
C VAL A 69 3.48 1.45 5.01
N LYS A 70 3.73 0.62 6.03
CA LYS A 70 3.45 -0.82 5.94
C LYS A 70 1.97 -1.10 5.69
N ARG A 71 1.08 -0.43 6.43
CA ARG A 71 -0.35 -0.65 6.30
C ARG A 71 -0.88 -0.17 4.96
N MET A 72 -0.46 1.01 4.50
CA MET A 72 -0.76 1.52 3.16
C MET A 72 -0.32 0.54 2.06
N THR A 73 0.88 -0.03 2.18
CA THR A 73 1.39 -1.04 1.24
C THR A 73 0.55 -2.32 1.28
N LYS A 74 0.13 -2.77 2.48
CA LYS A 74 -0.72 -3.96 2.65
C LYS A 74 -2.14 -3.76 2.10
N ASP A 75 -2.65 -2.55 2.20
CA ASP A 75 -3.98 -2.18 1.70
C ASP A 75 -3.94 -1.82 0.19
N ASP A 76 -2.82 -2.11 -0.49
CA ASP A 76 -2.55 -1.83 -1.92
C ASP A 76 -2.77 -0.37 -2.35
N VAL A 77 -2.48 0.55 -1.43
CA VAL A 77 -2.59 1.99 -1.71
C VAL A 77 -1.24 2.52 -2.15
N LYS A 78 -1.14 2.95 -3.42
CA LYS A 78 0.08 3.57 -3.94
C LYS A 78 0.27 4.97 -3.33
N PRO A 79 1.50 5.39 -2.99
CA PRO A 79 1.77 6.74 -2.52
C PRO A 79 1.59 7.77 -3.64
N ASN A 80 1.20 9.00 -3.31
CA ASN A 80 1.29 10.16 -4.23
C ASN A 80 2.50 11.03 -3.87
N ASP A 81 2.80 11.98 -4.75
CA ASP A 81 3.88 12.95 -4.58
C ASP A 81 3.86 13.64 -3.22
N ARG A 82 2.69 14.11 -2.76
CA ARG A 82 2.54 14.80 -1.47
C ARG A 82 2.91 13.91 -0.29
N LEU A 83 2.53 12.64 -0.34
CA LEU A 83 2.86 11.64 0.67
C LEU A 83 4.35 11.31 0.62
N MET A 84 4.90 11.10 -0.58
CA MET A 84 6.33 10.86 -0.79
C MET A 84 7.19 12.00 -0.24
N GLU A 85 6.85 13.25 -0.56
CA GLU A 85 7.53 14.42 -0.01
C GLU A 85 7.49 14.46 1.53
N ALA A 86 6.37 14.06 2.15
CA ALA A 86 6.26 14.04 3.60
C ALA A 86 7.20 13.02 4.24
N LEU A 87 7.33 11.84 3.62
CA LEU A 87 8.28 10.80 4.04
C LEU A 87 9.73 11.24 3.80
N GLU A 88 10.02 11.86 2.66
CA GLU A 88 11.36 12.37 2.33
C GLU A 88 11.80 13.48 3.29
N ARG A 89 10.90 14.41 3.62
CA ARG A 89 11.18 15.43 4.65
C ARG A 89 11.53 14.79 5.99
N ALA A 90 10.81 13.74 6.41
CA ALA A 90 11.11 13.03 7.64
C ALA A 90 12.44 12.25 7.57
N TYR A 91 12.73 11.64 6.42
CA TYR A 91 13.94 10.86 6.16
C TYR A 91 15.20 11.73 6.19
N ASN A 92 15.13 12.91 5.57
CA ASN A 92 16.22 13.87 5.47
C ASN A 92 16.49 14.66 6.78
N LEU A 93 15.73 14.41 7.85
CA LEU A 93 16.02 15.02 9.15
C LEU A 93 17.40 14.55 9.66
N PRO A 94 18.26 15.46 10.18
CA PRO A 94 19.53 15.09 10.77
C PRO A 94 19.35 14.04 11.87
N CYS A 95 20.13 12.96 11.81
CA CYS A 95 20.10 11.87 12.78
C CYS A 95 21.47 11.69 13.41
N ASN A 96 21.74 12.50 14.44
CA ASN A 96 23.01 12.51 15.14
C ASN A 96 22.95 11.65 16.39
N LYS A 97 24.03 10.92 16.68
CA LYS A 97 24.16 10.20 17.95
C LYS A 97 24.00 11.20 19.11
N PRO A 98 23.20 10.89 20.13
CA PRO A 98 22.95 11.83 21.21
C PRO A 98 24.22 12.03 22.04
N VAL A 99 24.57 13.28 22.31
CA VAL A 99 25.61 13.61 23.29
C VAL A 99 25.05 13.38 24.69
N ILE A 100 25.71 12.52 25.47
CA ILE A 100 25.31 12.13 26.83
C ILE A 100 26.37 12.64 27.81
N PRO A 101 26.09 13.71 28.58
CA PRO A 101 26.93 14.15 29.69
C PRO A 101 26.95 13.15 30.84
N GLU A 102 28.04 13.12 31.62
CA GLU A 102 28.20 12.20 32.77
C GLU A 102 27.08 12.32 33.81
N LYS A 103 26.58 13.54 34.07
CA LYS A 103 25.57 13.83 35.10
C LYS A 103 24.15 13.96 34.53
N MET A 104 23.79 13.14 33.55
CA MET A 104 22.45 13.16 32.95
C MET A 104 21.53 12.12 33.60
N ASP A 105 20.28 12.51 33.85
CA ASP A 105 19.24 11.59 34.32
C ASP A 105 19.09 10.36 33.41
N GLN A 106 19.03 9.18 34.01
CA GLN A 106 19.03 7.91 33.28
C GLN A 106 17.83 7.75 32.35
N LEU A 107 16.64 8.27 32.71
CA LEU A 107 15.45 8.22 31.85
C LEU A 107 15.64 9.10 30.62
N VAL A 108 16.26 10.28 30.79
CA VAL A 108 16.60 11.16 29.67
C VAL A 108 17.62 10.49 28.73
N VAL A 109 18.63 9.81 29.27
CA VAL A 109 19.60 9.05 28.47
C VAL A 109 18.88 7.96 27.66
N LYS A 110 18.02 7.17 28.30
CA LYS A 110 17.23 6.12 27.64
C LYS A 110 16.36 6.71 26.52
N LEU A 111 15.64 7.80 26.79
CA LEU A 111 14.78 8.46 25.81
C LEU A 111 15.57 8.99 24.62
N LYS A 112 16.71 9.66 24.85
CA LYS A 112 17.58 10.16 23.76
C LYS A 112 18.10 9.04 22.88
N ARG A 113 18.56 7.93 23.48
CA ARG A 113 19.02 6.75 22.74
C ARG A 113 17.87 6.12 21.95
N PHE A 114 16.70 5.98 22.58
CA PHE A 114 15.51 5.43 21.94
C PHE A 114 15.09 6.24 20.72
N ARG A 115 14.95 7.57 20.84
CA ARG A 115 14.58 8.45 19.71
C ARG A 115 15.59 8.38 18.55
N TYR A 116 16.88 8.28 18.86
CA TYR A 116 17.92 8.08 17.85
C TYR A 116 17.73 6.75 17.10
N VAL A 117 17.49 5.65 17.82
CA VAL A 117 17.24 4.33 17.24
C VAL A 117 15.97 4.32 16.40
N GLU A 118 14.88 4.93 16.87
CA GLU A 118 13.63 5.02 16.10
C GLU A 118 13.82 5.78 14.78
N GLN A 119 14.50 6.92 14.81
CA GLN A 119 14.78 7.70 13.60
C GLN A 119 15.67 6.92 12.63
N LYS A 120 16.73 6.26 13.12
CA LYS A 120 17.57 5.39 12.29
C LYS A 120 16.78 4.23 11.69
N GLY A 121 15.93 3.59 12.49
CA GLY A 121 15.05 2.51 12.03
C GLY A 121 14.13 2.97 10.91
N PHE A 122 13.53 4.16 11.03
CA PHE A 122 12.73 4.73 9.96
C PHE A 122 13.55 5.06 8.70
N GLN A 123 14.75 5.63 8.84
CA GLN A 123 15.62 5.93 7.70
C GLN A 123 15.95 4.67 6.90
N THR A 124 16.42 3.62 7.57
CA THR A 124 16.71 2.32 6.95
C THR A 124 15.46 1.67 6.36
N PHE A 125 14.34 1.70 7.07
CA PHE A 125 13.07 1.18 6.56
C PHE A 125 12.64 1.87 5.28
N PHE A 126 12.68 3.21 5.25
CA PHE A 126 12.19 4.00 4.13
C PHE A 126 13.06 3.85 2.88
N GLU A 127 14.39 3.79 3.02
CA GLU A 127 15.29 3.46 1.92
C GLU A 127 14.96 2.10 1.29
N ASN A 128 14.84 1.08 2.14
CA ASN A 128 14.53 -0.28 1.68
C ASN A 128 13.14 -0.37 1.03
N TRP A 129 12.15 0.32 1.60
CA TRP A 129 10.80 0.36 1.05
C TRP A 129 10.77 1.05 -0.32
N LYS A 130 11.43 2.22 -0.47
CA LYS A 130 11.53 2.91 -1.77
C LYS A 130 12.18 2.03 -2.84
N ALA A 131 13.26 1.34 -2.50
CA ALA A 131 13.92 0.42 -3.42
C ALA A 131 12.96 -0.67 -3.92
N LYS A 132 12.13 -1.22 -3.04
CA LYS A 132 11.13 -2.24 -3.39
C LYS A 132 10.02 -1.68 -4.28
N VAL A 133 9.49 -0.50 -3.97
CA VAL A 133 8.41 0.13 -4.79
C VAL A 133 8.88 0.33 -6.23
N HIS A 134 10.10 0.84 -6.44
CA HIS A 134 10.64 1.02 -7.79
C HIS A 134 10.87 -0.29 -8.56
N VAL A 135 11.20 -1.39 -7.87
CA VAL A 135 11.34 -2.70 -8.50
C VAL A 135 9.96 -3.21 -8.94
N LEU A 136 8.96 -3.10 -8.07
CA LEU A 136 7.59 -3.54 -8.37
C LEU A 136 6.98 -2.75 -9.53
N GLU A 137 7.14 -1.43 -9.58
CA GLU A 137 6.66 -0.60 -10.69
C GLU A 137 7.27 -1.01 -12.04
N LYS A 138 8.58 -1.32 -12.06
CA LYS A 138 9.26 -1.80 -13.27
C LYS A 138 8.78 -3.19 -13.71
N GLU A 139 8.58 -4.12 -12.78
CA GLU A 139 8.05 -5.45 -13.09
C GLU A 139 6.62 -5.37 -13.64
N THR A 140 5.77 -4.50 -13.09
CA THR A 140 4.41 -4.29 -13.60
C THR A 140 4.39 -3.71 -15.00
N ALA A 141 5.23 -2.71 -15.28
CA ALA A 141 5.32 -2.09 -16.61
C ALA A 141 5.81 -3.07 -17.68
N MET A 142 6.75 -3.97 -17.34
CA MET A 142 7.23 -5.00 -18.27
C MET A 142 6.15 -6.03 -18.62
N ARG A 143 5.26 -6.36 -17.67
CA ARG A 143 4.16 -7.31 -17.86
C ARG A 143 3.06 -6.75 -18.75
N GLU A 144 2.77 -5.45 -18.63
CA GLU A 144 1.77 -4.75 -19.45
C GLU A 144 2.21 -4.55 -20.91
N THR A 145 3.52 -4.48 -21.18
CA THR A 145 4.07 -4.40 -22.55
C THR A 145 4.19 -5.75 -23.27
N GLY A 146 3.85 -6.86 -22.62
CA GLY A 146 4.07 -8.22 -23.08
C GLY A 146 2.86 -8.94 -23.69
N THR A 147 1.87 -8.23 -24.23
CA THR A 147 0.74 -8.87 -24.93
C THR A 147 0.35 -8.06 -26.18
N SER A 148 0.98 -8.39 -27.30
CA SER A 148 0.38 -8.41 -28.66
C SER A 148 1.46 -8.68 -29.71
N SER A 149 1.65 -9.95 -30.07
CA SER A 149 2.07 -10.31 -31.42
C SER A 149 1.45 -11.66 -31.79
N HIS A 150 0.16 -11.68 -32.07
CA HIS A 150 -0.40 -12.68 -32.97
C HIS A 150 -0.09 -12.19 -34.38
N THR A 151 1.04 -12.61 -34.94
CA THR A 151 1.28 -12.51 -36.38
C THR A 151 0.37 -13.54 -37.05
N GLU A 152 -0.74 -13.05 -37.60
CA GLU A 152 -1.49 -13.78 -38.62
C GLU A 152 -0.58 -13.98 -39.83
N HIS A 153 -0.19 -15.23 -40.08
CA HIS A 153 0.41 -15.65 -41.34
C HIS A 153 -0.72 -16.21 -42.18
N TYR A 154 -1.22 -15.40 -43.11
CA TYR A 154 -1.98 -15.89 -44.25
C TYR A 154 -0.97 -16.51 -45.22
N ASP A 155 -1.10 -17.80 -45.48
CA ASP A 155 -0.55 -18.44 -46.67
C ASP A 155 -1.70 -18.90 -47.56
N ASP A 156 -1.54 -18.55 -48.82
CA ASP A 156 -2.40 -18.65 -49.99
C ASP A 156 -2.01 -19.90 -50.80
N ASP A 157 -3.02 -20.66 -51.19
CA ASP A 157 -3.12 -21.65 -52.29
C ASP A 157 -2.17 -22.88 -52.40
N SER A 158 -2.76 -24.08 -52.31
CA SER A 158 -2.81 -25.04 -53.44
C SER A 158 -3.70 -26.27 -53.16
N ASP A 159 -4.44 -26.65 -54.19
CA ASP A 159 -5.43 -27.73 -54.29
C ASP A 159 -4.91 -29.14 -53.98
N ASP A 160 -5.75 -30.00 -53.39
CA ASP A 160 -6.01 -31.35 -53.92
C ASP A 160 -7.31 -31.95 -53.36
N GLU A 161 -8.01 -32.66 -54.22
CA GLU A 161 -9.31 -33.28 -54.01
C GLU A 161 -9.22 -34.62 -53.23
N THR A 162 -10.27 -34.92 -52.45
CA THR A 162 -11.11 -36.13 -52.54
C THR A 162 -11.59 -36.69 -51.19
N SER A 163 -12.88 -37.07 -51.21
CA SER A 163 -13.50 -38.22 -50.53
C SER A 163 -14.13 -38.02 -49.15
N ASP A 164 -15.45 -37.80 -49.21
CA ASP A 164 -16.52 -38.54 -48.54
C ASP A 164 -16.48 -38.78 -47.02
N GLY A 165 -17.32 -37.98 -46.33
CA GLY A 165 -18.44 -38.43 -45.50
C GLY A 165 -18.24 -39.52 -44.45
N ASP A 166 -18.47 -39.18 -43.17
CA ASP A 166 -19.69 -39.63 -42.49
C ASP A 166 -19.96 -38.81 -41.22
N VAL A 167 -21.25 -38.73 -40.87
CA VAL A 167 -21.86 -37.92 -39.81
C VAL A 167 -22.08 -38.74 -38.54
N SER A 168 -21.76 -38.19 -37.36
CA SER A 168 -22.28 -38.47 -35.99
C SER A 168 -21.16 -38.16 -34.97
N ASP A 169 -21.35 -37.61 -33.77
CA ASP A 169 -22.50 -37.08 -33.05
C ASP A 169 -22.01 -36.02 -32.06
N ASP A 170 -22.91 -35.07 -31.81
CA ASP A 170 -23.20 -34.39 -30.56
C ASP A 170 -22.56 -34.96 -29.27
N GLU A 171 -21.87 -34.11 -28.50
CA GLU A 171 -22.35 -33.69 -27.18
C GLU A 171 -21.49 -32.54 -26.61
N THR A 172 -22.19 -31.46 -26.30
CA THR A 172 -21.71 -30.28 -25.58
C THR A 172 -21.40 -30.59 -24.12
N ARG A 173 -20.20 -30.20 -23.63
CA ARG A 173 -19.99 -29.85 -22.21
C ARG A 173 -19.09 -28.61 -22.06
N ASN A 174 -19.77 -27.53 -21.70
CA ASN A 174 -19.36 -26.28 -21.05
C ASN A 174 -18.31 -26.52 -19.94
N ASP A 175 -17.27 -25.67 -19.84
CA ASP A 175 -17.15 -24.54 -18.88
C ASP A 175 -16.48 -25.01 -17.57
N ASP A 176 -15.56 -24.35 -16.89
CA ASP A 176 -14.85 -23.08 -17.02
C ASP A 176 -13.58 -23.28 -16.16
N GLY A 177 -12.47 -22.69 -16.61
CA GLY A 177 -11.22 -22.70 -15.87
C GLY A 177 -11.12 -21.43 -15.04
N SER A 178 -10.90 -21.56 -13.75
CA SER A 178 -10.21 -20.51 -13.00
C SER A 178 -9.37 -21.13 -11.89
N ASP A 179 -8.09 -21.25 -12.20
CA ASP A 179 -7.02 -21.46 -11.23
C ASP A 179 -6.96 -20.22 -10.32
N ASP A 180 -7.14 -20.44 -9.02
CA ASP A 180 -6.89 -19.47 -7.96
C ASP A 180 -5.39 -19.12 -7.91
N GLU A 181 -4.98 -18.10 -8.65
CA GLU A 181 -3.69 -17.42 -8.45
C GLU A 181 -3.94 -16.03 -7.86
N ASP A 182 -4.14 -15.94 -6.55
CA ASP A 182 -4.00 -14.67 -5.85
C ASP A 182 -3.58 -14.83 -4.39
N SER A 183 -2.26 -14.92 -4.15
CA SER A 183 -1.70 -14.51 -2.86
C SER A 183 -0.23 -14.09 -2.94
N LYS A 184 0.08 -13.03 -3.70
CA LYS A 184 1.44 -12.44 -3.76
C LYS A 184 1.75 -11.42 -2.65
N PHE A 185 0.86 -11.22 -1.67
CA PHE A 185 1.03 -10.18 -0.64
C PHE A 185 1.14 -10.68 0.81
N SER A 186 1.16 -11.99 1.04
CA SER A 186 1.06 -12.54 2.40
C SER A 186 2.33 -12.44 3.26
N HIS A 187 3.47 -11.98 2.73
CA HIS A 187 4.77 -12.02 3.42
C HIS A 187 5.57 -10.70 3.43
N LEU A 188 4.91 -9.54 3.63
CA LEU A 188 5.54 -8.23 3.86
C LEU A 188 5.41 -7.71 5.29
#